data_AF-A0A3N5UPE4-F1
#
_entry.id   AF-A0A3N5UPE4-F1
#
_cell.length_a   1.000
_cell.length_b   1.000
_cell.length_c   1.000
_cell.angle_alpha   90.00
_cell.angle_beta   90.00
_cell.angle_gamma   90.00
#
_symmetry.space_group_name_H-M   'P 1'
#
loop_
_entity.id
_entity.type
_entity.pdbx_description
1 polymer ?
#
loop_
_entity_poly.entity_id
_entity_poly.type
_entity_poly.pdbx_seq_one_letter_code
_entity_poly.pdbx_strand_id
1 'polypeptide(L)'
;MFKIDNLFLLVTGLLAAYLCWYFYQHYLKSKALHHLYYLLGFAVLLVSGLLLIFLGLEILTSPYVLTVASLIPLGISMGVAEEYYPAWKKAFKWFAVIGFLAIAITSIGNMDTLRKISVPLFHGVAGLVIFLGPFFAKGAPKGFFWVGIGGLLIGLGGIALAFISVGRQLLFFSPAFVALILTPLLFLMTGAFALGFAKKG
;
A
#
# COMPACT_ATOMS: atom_id res chain seq x y z
N MET A 1 -4.30 24.86 14.54
CA MET A 1 -2.87 24.69 14.90
C MET A 1 -2.34 23.49 14.14
N PHE A 2 -1.33 23.68 13.29
CA PHE A 2 -0.77 22.61 12.45
C PHE A 2 -0.03 21.60 13.34
N LYS A 3 -0.47 20.33 13.31
CA LYS A 3 0.14 19.22 14.08
C LYS A 3 1.25 18.58 13.26
N ILE A 4 2.25 17.99 13.93
CA ILE A 4 3.34 17.26 13.26
C ILE A 4 2.81 16.12 12.38
N ASP A 5 1.73 15.47 12.79
CA ASP A 5 1.05 14.44 12.00
C ASP A 5 0.56 14.96 10.65
N ASN A 6 0.00 16.18 10.63
CA ASN A 6 -0.47 16.80 9.40
C ASN A 6 0.70 17.14 8.47
N LEU A 7 1.90 17.42 9.01
CA LEU A 7 3.10 17.59 8.19
C LEU A 7 3.48 16.29 7.49
N PHE A 8 3.60 15.20 8.25
CA PHE A 8 3.94 13.90 7.67
C PHE A 8 2.92 13.44 6.65
N LEU A 9 1.62 13.60 6.93
CA LEU A 9 0.56 13.27 5.99
C LEU A 9 0.58 14.17 4.75
N LEU A 10 0.84 15.47 4.89
CA LEU A 10 0.95 16.38 3.76
C LEU A 10 2.12 15.98 2.85
N VAL A 11 3.30 15.72 3.41
CA VAL A 11 4.47 15.30 2.64
C VAL A 11 4.24 13.91 2.02
N THR A 12 3.58 12.99 2.72
CA THR A 12 3.12 11.70 2.17
C THR A 12 2.24 11.91 0.94
N GLY A 13 1.24 12.79 1.04
CA GLY A 13 0.35 13.14 -0.06
C GLY A 13 1.11 13.75 -1.24
N LEU A 14 2.04 14.68 -1.00
CA LEU A 14 2.86 15.28 -2.06
C LEU A 14 3.73 14.24 -2.78
N LEU A 15 4.35 13.30 -2.04
CA LEU A 15 5.13 12.21 -2.64
C LEU A 15 4.23 11.25 -3.44
N ALA A 16 3.04 10.93 -2.92
CA ALA A 16 2.07 10.11 -3.64
C ALA A 16 1.59 10.81 -4.94
N ALA A 17 1.34 12.13 -4.90
CA ALA A 17 0.98 12.92 -6.07
C ALA A 17 2.10 12.96 -7.12
N TYR A 18 3.36 13.12 -6.68
CA TYR A 18 4.53 13.00 -7.55
C TYR A 18 4.60 11.62 -8.21
N LEU A 19 4.40 10.54 -7.46
CA LEU A 19 4.40 9.18 -8.01
C LEU A 19 3.24 8.96 -8.99
N CYS A 20 2.05 9.49 -8.73
CA CYS A 20 0.94 9.46 -9.68
C CYS A 20 1.32 10.14 -11.00
N TRP A 21 1.85 11.37 -10.93
CA TRP A 21 2.32 12.07 -12.11
C TRP A 21 3.41 11.27 -12.84
N TYR A 22 4.41 10.78 -12.12
CA TYR A 22 5.51 9.98 -12.65
C TYR A 22 4.99 8.76 -13.44
N PHE A 23 4.13 7.94 -12.84
CA PHE A 23 3.61 6.74 -13.50
C PHE A 23 2.66 7.06 -14.64
N TYR A 24 1.87 8.12 -14.54
CA TYR A 24 1.02 8.57 -15.64
C TYR A 24 1.86 8.98 -16.87
N GLN A 25 2.92 9.77 -16.67
CA GLN A 25 3.82 10.16 -17.75
C GLN A 25 4.51 8.95 -18.41
N HIS A 26 4.95 7.98 -17.61
CA HIS A 26 5.56 6.75 -18.15
C HIS A 26 4.55 5.87 -18.88
N TYR A 27 3.32 5.78 -18.39
CA TYR A 27 2.23 5.09 -19.10
C TYR A 27 1.95 5.73 -20.45
N LEU A 28 1.93 7.07 -20.55
CA LEU A 28 1.72 7.75 -21.83
C LEU A 28 2.80 7.39 -22.86
N LYS A 29 4.05 7.17 -22.43
CA LYS A 29 5.19 6.80 -23.28
C LYS A 29 5.22 5.33 -23.67
N SER A 30 5.05 4.41 -22.71
CA SER A 30 5.27 2.97 -22.93
C SER A 30 3.98 2.16 -23.13
N LYS A 31 2.84 2.70 -22.70
CA LYS A 31 1.54 2.00 -22.58
C LYS A 31 1.59 0.72 -21.74
N ALA A 32 2.64 0.52 -20.96
CA ALA A 32 2.81 -0.67 -20.14
C ALA A 32 1.86 -0.66 -18.93
N LEU A 33 1.12 -1.75 -18.74
CA LEU A 33 0.05 -1.83 -17.73
C LEU A 33 0.56 -1.71 -16.28
N HIS A 34 1.80 -2.09 -15.99
CA HIS A 34 2.36 -1.96 -14.64
C HIS A 34 2.33 -0.53 -14.13
N HIS A 35 2.51 0.47 -15.00
CA HIS A 35 2.39 1.88 -14.62
C HIS A 35 0.98 2.24 -14.13
N LEU A 36 -0.07 1.66 -14.72
CA LEU A 36 -1.45 1.90 -14.25
C LEU A 36 -1.70 1.25 -12.89
N TYR A 37 -1.13 0.06 -12.65
CA TYR A 37 -1.26 -0.61 -11.35
C TYR A 37 -0.56 0.16 -10.23
N TYR A 38 0.65 0.67 -10.48
CA TYR A 38 1.33 1.55 -9.54
C TYR A 38 0.57 2.86 -9.35
N LEU A 39 0.13 3.50 -10.44
CA LEU A 39 -0.68 4.72 -10.41
C LEU A 39 -1.92 4.55 -9.53
N LEU A 40 -2.64 3.43 -9.68
CA LEU A 40 -3.82 3.12 -8.88
C LEU A 40 -3.47 3.07 -7.38
N GLY A 41 -2.41 2.36 -7.00
CA GLY A 41 -1.99 2.26 -5.61
C GLY A 41 -1.61 3.63 -5.01
N PHE A 42 -0.86 4.44 -5.75
CA PHE A 42 -0.46 5.78 -5.28
C PHE A 42 -1.59 6.81 -5.31
N ALA A 43 -2.54 6.70 -6.25
CA ALA A 43 -3.71 7.57 -6.29
C ALA A 43 -4.59 7.34 -5.06
N VAL A 44 -4.78 6.08 -4.67
CA VAL A 44 -5.49 5.76 -3.45
C VAL A 44 -4.72 6.21 -2.21
N LEU A 45 -3.39 6.06 -2.18
CA LEU A 45 -2.58 6.58 -1.09
C LEU A 45 -2.71 8.11 -0.93
N LEU A 46 -2.71 8.84 -2.05
CA LEU A 46 -2.93 10.30 -2.06
C LEU A 46 -4.30 10.64 -1.46
N VAL A 47 -5.36 10.02 -1.94
CA VAL A 47 -6.73 10.26 -1.44
C VAL A 47 -6.82 9.91 0.04
N SER A 48 -6.28 8.77 0.46
CA SER A 48 -6.24 8.37 1.87
C SER A 48 -5.47 9.37 2.73
N GLY A 49 -4.32 9.87 2.28
CA GLY A 49 -3.56 10.90 3.00
C GLY A 49 -4.35 12.20 3.19
N LEU A 50 -5.06 12.65 2.16
CA LEU A 50 -5.93 13.82 2.24
C LEU A 50 -7.11 13.59 3.20
N LEU A 51 -7.77 12.43 3.12
CA LEU A 51 -8.86 12.08 4.03
C LEU A 51 -8.38 12.07 5.49
N LEU A 52 -7.19 11.53 5.76
CA LEU A 52 -6.61 11.51 7.10
C LEU A 52 -6.33 12.92 7.64
N ILE A 53 -5.93 13.87 6.80
CA ILE A 53 -5.69 15.27 7.22
C ILE A 53 -7.00 15.95 7.63
N PHE A 54 -8.08 15.74 6.88
CA PHE A 54 -9.35 16.43 7.11
C PHE A 54 -10.27 15.74 8.11
N LEU A 55 -10.25 14.40 8.16
CA LEU A 55 -11.18 13.57 8.92
C LEU A 55 -10.52 12.81 10.08
N GLY A 56 -9.19 12.92 10.23
CA GLY A 56 -8.44 12.24 11.29
C GLY A 56 -8.31 10.72 11.08
N LEU A 57 -7.72 10.03 12.05
CA LEU A 57 -7.45 8.58 11.98
C LEU A 57 -8.72 7.72 12.05
N GLU A 58 -9.80 8.25 12.61
CA GLU A 58 -11.08 7.52 12.80
C GLU A 58 -11.69 7.06 11.47
N ILE A 59 -11.40 7.77 10.37
CA ILE A 59 -11.86 7.42 9.03
C ILE A 59 -11.36 6.05 8.56
N LEU A 60 -10.24 5.56 9.10
CA LEU A 60 -9.69 4.23 8.79
C LEU A 60 -10.60 3.09 9.27
N THR A 61 -11.53 3.37 10.19
CA THR A 61 -12.52 2.38 10.65
C THR A 61 -13.67 2.18 9.66
N SER A 62 -13.82 3.07 8.68
CA SER A 62 -14.86 2.97 7.66
C SER A 62 -14.64 1.76 6.76
N PRO A 63 -15.64 0.86 6.59
CA PRO A 63 -15.51 -0.30 5.71
C PRO A 63 -15.29 0.10 4.24
N TYR A 64 -15.80 1.26 3.83
CA TYR A 64 -15.58 1.81 2.49
C TYR A 64 -14.13 2.24 2.30
N VAL A 65 -13.57 2.93 3.29
CA VAL A 65 -12.17 3.41 3.26
C VAL A 65 -11.22 2.22 3.29
N LEU A 66 -11.48 1.22 4.13
CA LEU A 66 -10.73 -0.05 4.14
C LEU A 66 -10.75 -0.73 2.77
N THR A 67 -11.93 -0.81 2.16
CA THR A 67 -12.10 -1.44 0.83
C THR A 67 -11.27 -0.72 -0.23
N VAL A 68 -11.40 0.61 -0.33
CA VAL A 68 -10.64 1.38 -1.32
C VAL A 68 -9.14 1.34 -1.00
N ALA A 69 -8.73 1.49 0.26
CA ALA A 69 -7.33 1.42 0.69
C ALA A 69 -6.66 0.08 0.38
N SER A 70 -7.43 -1.00 0.25
CA SER A 70 -6.91 -2.31 -0.18
C SER A 70 -6.29 -2.29 -1.59
N LEU A 71 -6.66 -1.30 -2.41
CA LEU A 71 -6.03 -1.09 -3.71
C LEU A 71 -4.60 -0.58 -3.62
N ILE A 72 -4.15 -0.04 -2.47
CA ILE A 72 -2.76 0.39 -2.28
C ILE A 72 -1.82 -0.82 -2.42
N PRO A 73 -1.89 -1.85 -1.55
CA PRO A 73 -1.00 -3.00 -1.68
C PRO A 73 -1.34 -3.86 -2.90
N LEU A 74 -2.63 -4.03 -3.26
CA LEU A 74 -3.00 -4.83 -4.44
C LEU A 74 -2.50 -4.18 -5.74
N GLY A 75 -2.62 -2.86 -5.88
CA GLY A 75 -2.12 -2.12 -7.04
C GLY A 75 -0.60 -2.17 -7.14
N ILE A 76 0.11 -1.88 -6.05
CA ILE A 76 1.59 -1.89 -6.07
C ILE A 76 2.12 -3.31 -6.33
N SER A 77 1.62 -4.33 -5.62
CA SER A 77 2.05 -5.72 -5.83
C SER A 77 1.72 -6.23 -7.25
N MET A 78 0.58 -5.84 -7.82
CA MET A 78 0.23 -6.18 -9.20
C MET A 78 1.16 -5.48 -10.20
N GLY A 79 1.56 -4.23 -9.95
CA GLY A 79 2.58 -3.56 -10.74
C GLY A 79 3.91 -4.32 -10.74
N VAL A 80 4.39 -4.72 -9.55
CA VAL A 80 5.63 -5.50 -9.38
C VAL A 80 5.54 -6.83 -10.14
N ALA A 81 4.43 -7.56 -9.94
CA ALA A 81 4.19 -8.84 -10.60
C ALA A 81 4.12 -8.72 -12.13
N GLU A 82 3.39 -7.72 -12.63
CA GLU A 82 3.24 -7.47 -14.07
C GLU A 82 4.57 -7.14 -14.74
N GLU A 83 5.42 -6.38 -14.06
CA GLU A 83 6.66 -5.86 -14.60
C GLU A 83 7.80 -6.87 -14.56
N TYR A 84 8.01 -7.54 -13.43
CA TYR A 84 9.21 -8.35 -13.20
C TYR A 84 8.96 -9.86 -13.19
N TYR A 85 7.70 -10.29 -13.16
CA TYR A 85 7.35 -11.70 -12.95
C TYR A 85 6.38 -12.26 -14.00
N PRO A 86 6.81 -12.34 -15.28
CA PRO A 86 5.94 -12.77 -16.38
C PRO A 86 5.40 -14.19 -16.21
N ALA A 87 6.10 -15.06 -15.49
CA ALA A 87 5.72 -16.45 -15.26
C ALA A 87 4.40 -16.60 -14.50
N TRP A 88 4.11 -15.70 -13.55
CA TRP A 88 2.95 -15.83 -12.66
C TRP A 88 2.03 -14.60 -12.64
N LYS A 89 2.32 -13.55 -13.43
CA LYS A 89 1.49 -12.33 -13.49
C LYS A 89 0.01 -12.57 -13.78
N LYS A 90 -0.35 -13.55 -14.61
CA LYS A 90 -1.76 -13.87 -14.92
C LYS A 90 -2.49 -14.43 -13.71
N ALA A 91 -1.86 -15.36 -12.98
CA ALA A 91 -2.42 -15.91 -11.75
C ALA A 91 -2.58 -14.81 -10.69
N PHE A 92 -1.59 -13.92 -10.59
CA PHE A 92 -1.65 -12.81 -9.63
C PHE A 92 -2.73 -11.76 -9.95
N LYS A 93 -3.04 -11.51 -11.24
CA LYS A 93 -4.19 -10.68 -11.63
C LYS A 93 -5.50 -11.24 -11.07
N TRP A 94 -5.72 -12.53 -11.26
CA TRP A 94 -6.91 -13.20 -10.71
C TRP A 94 -6.93 -13.14 -9.19
N PHE A 95 -5.79 -13.40 -8.55
CA PHE A 95 -5.64 -13.25 -7.11
C PHE A 95 -6.01 -11.85 -6.63
N ALA A 96 -5.51 -10.80 -7.29
CA ALA A 96 -5.79 -9.41 -6.92
C ALA A 96 -7.26 -9.03 -7.12
N VAL A 97 -7.89 -9.45 -8.22
CA VAL A 97 -9.31 -9.20 -8.50
C VAL A 97 -10.20 -9.92 -7.49
N ILE A 98 -9.98 -11.22 -7.27
CA ILE A 98 -10.72 -12.01 -6.28
C ILE A 98 -10.51 -11.42 -4.88
N GLY A 99 -9.28 -11.03 -4.56
CA GLY A 99 -8.94 -10.42 -3.29
C GLY A 99 -9.65 -9.10 -3.02
N PHE A 100 -9.64 -8.20 -3.99
CA PHE A 100 -10.35 -6.93 -3.88
C PHE A 100 -11.85 -7.16 -3.70
N LEU A 101 -12.47 -8.04 -4.51
CA LEU A 101 -13.89 -8.36 -4.39
C LEU A 101 -14.22 -9.01 -3.04
N ALA A 102 -13.41 -9.95 -2.59
CA ALA A 102 -13.59 -10.60 -1.29
C ALA A 102 -13.52 -9.59 -0.14
N ILE A 103 -12.54 -8.68 -0.16
CA ILE A 103 -12.44 -7.62 0.85
C ILE A 103 -13.64 -6.68 0.77
N ALA A 104 -14.04 -6.24 -0.43
CA ALA A 104 -15.17 -5.34 -0.62
C ALA A 104 -16.48 -5.95 -0.09
N ILE A 105 -16.81 -7.17 -0.52
CA ILE A 105 -18.02 -7.88 -0.11
C ILE A 105 -18.02 -8.09 1.41
N THR A 106 -16.91 -8.58 1.97
CA THR A 106 -16.85 -8.88 3.41
C THR A 106 -16.83 -7.62 4.28
N SER A 107 -16.23 -6.52 3.81
CA SER A 107 -16.15 -5.27 4.56
C SER A 107 -17.45 -4.48 4.50
N ILE A 108 -18.05 -4.32 3.33
CA ILE A 108 -19.28 -3.54 3.15
C ILE A 108 -20.50 -4.34 3.61
N GLY A 109 -20.47 -5.67 3.46
CA GLY A 109 -21.53 -6.57 3.91
C GLY A 109 -21.51 -6.88 5.42
N ASN A 110 -20.65 -6.22 6.22
CA ASN A 110 -20.51 -6.45 7.66
C ASN A 110 -20.26 -7.92 8.05
N MET A 111 -19.50 -8.65 7.22
CA MET A 111 -19.19 -10.07 7.42
C MET A 111 -17.91 -10.23 8.26
N ASP A 112 -17.96 -9.83 9.53
CA ASP A 112 -16.78 -9.66 10.38
C ASP A 112 -15.81 -10.84 10.41
N THR A 113 -16.31 -12.07 10.54
CA THR A 113 -15.47 -13.28 10.56
C THR A 113 -14.72 -13.46 9.24
N LEU A 114 -15.40 -13.31 8.11
CA LEU A 114 -14.78 -13.46 6.79
C LEU A 114 -13.84 -12.30 6.49
N ARG A 115 -14.16 -11.08 6.93
CA ARG A 115 -13.28 -9.90 6.81
C ARG A 115 -11.95 -10.10 7.54
N LYS A 116 -11.98 -10.68 8.75
CA LYS A 116 -10.79 -11.01 9.53
C LYS A 116 -9.90 -12.08 8.88
N ILE A 117 -10.38 -12.75 7.84
CA ILE A 117 -9.61 -13.71 7.03
C ILE A 117 -9.19 -13.09 5.71
N SER A 118 -10.13 -12.50 4.96
CA SER A 118 -9.90 -11.94 3.63
C SER A 118 -8.86 -10.82 3.66
N VAL A 119 -8.99 -9.87 4.58
CA VAL A 119 -8.09 -8.72 4.66
C VAL A 119 -6.65 -9.16 4.93
N PRO A 120 -6.32 -9.92 5.99
CA PRO A 120 -4.95 -10.35 6.23
C PRO A 120 -4.37 -11.27 5.14
N LEU A 121 -5.20 -12.14 4.53
CA LEU A 121 -4.74 -13.03 3.47
C LEU A 121 -4.27 -12.23 2.24
N PHE A 122 -5.14 -11.38 1.69
CA PHE A 122 -4.84 -10.66 0.46
C PHE A 122 -3.83 -9.52 0.69
N HIS A 123 -3.92 -8.80 1.80
CA HIS A 123 -2.91 -7.81 2.17
C HIS A 123 -1.56 -8.44 2.49
N GLY A 124 -1.55 -9.59 3.19
CA GLY A 124 -0.32 -10.28 3.57
C GLY A 124 0.46 -10.75 2.35
N VAL A 125 -0.21 -11.42 1.40
CA VAL A 125 0.43 -11.86 0.15
C VAL A 125 0.89 -10.66 -0.68
N ALA A 126 0.05 -9.63 -0.83
CA ALA A 126 0.44 -8.42 -1.56
C ALA A 126 1.65 -7.73 -0.90
N GLY A 127 1.65 -7.62 0.43
CA GLY A 127 2.77 -7.07 1.21
C GLY A 127 4.06 -7.87 1.01
N LEU A 128 3.99 -9.20 0.99
CA LEU A 128 5.13 -10.06 0.70
C LEU A 128 5.66 -9.85 -0.72
N VAL A 129 4.79 -9.66 -1.71
CA VAL A 129 5.22 -9.36 -3.09
C VAL A 129 5.89 -7.99 -3.18
N ILE A 130 5.38 -6.97 -2.50
CA ILE A 130 6.00 -5.64 -2.47
C ILE A 130 7.34 -5.68 -1.73
N PHE A 131 7.42 -6.42 -0.62
CA PHE A 131 8.64 -6.54 0.17
C PHE A 131 9.70 -7.35 -0.57
N LEU A 132 9.42 -8.62 -0.89
CA LEU A 132 10.42 -9.55 -1.41
C LEU A 132 10.67 -9.36 -2.91
N GLY A 133 9.64 -9.01 -3.68
CA GLY A 133 9.73 -8.90 -5.14
C GLY A 133 10.91 -8.04 -5.60
N PRO A 134 11.07 -6.81 -5.11
CA PRO A 134 12.17 -5.94 -5.52
C PRO A 134 13.58 -6.49 -5.29
N PHE A 135 13.78 -7.41 -4.34
CA PHE A 135 15.10 -8.04 -4.09
C PHE A 135 15.39 -9.19 -5.05
N PHE A 136 14.37 -9.83 -5.61
CA PHE A 136 14.50 -10.98 -6.52
C PHE A 136 14.18 -10.64 -7.98
N ALA A 137 13.80 -9.40 -8.26
CA ALA A 137 13.43 -8.92 -9.58
C ALA A 137 14.65 -8.91 -10.52
N LYS A 138 14.60 -9.73 -11.58
CA LYS A 138 15.67 -9.80 -12.59
C LYS A 138 15.63 -8.57 -13.49
N GLY A 139 16.80 -7.97 -13.75
CA GLY A 139 16.93 -6.80 -14.60
C GLY A 139 16.35 -5.50 -14.00
N ALA A 140 15.99 -5.51 -12.72
CA ALA A 140 15.51 -4.32 -12.04
C ALA A 140 16.65 -3.30 -11.84
N PRO A 141 16.35 -1.98 -11.89
CA PRO A 141 17.33 -0.95 -11.56
C PRO A 141 17.91 -1.15 -10.16
N LYS A 142 19.18 -0.80 -9.95
CA LYS A 142 19.87 -0.94 -8.65
C LYS A 142 19.13 -0.27 -7.49
N GLY A 143 18.33 0.77 -7.74
CA GLY A 143 17.56 1.44 -6.69
C GLY A 143 16.26 0.74 -6.32
N PHE A 144 15.81 -0.25 -7.09
CA PHE A 144 14.46 -0.81 -6.96
C PHE A 144 14.21 -1.50 -5.60
N PHE A 145 15.26 -1.97 -4.92
CA PHE A 145 15.14 -2.54 -3.57
C PHE A 145 14.48 -1.59 -2.55
N TRP A 146 14.53 -0.26 -2.78
CA TRP A 146 13.82 0.71 -1.93
C TRP A 146 12.30 0.51 -1.96
N VAL A 147 11.74 -0.02 -3.06
CA VAL A 147 10.33 -0.47 -3.08
C VAL A 147 10.11 -1.61 -2.08
N GLY A 148 11.08 -2.53 -1.97
CA GLY A 148 11.08 -3.60 -0.99
C GLY A 148 11.11 -3.06 0.43
N ILE A 149 11.96 -2.07 0.70
CA ILE A 149 12.01 -1.37 2.00
C ILE A 149 10.67 -0.69 2.31
N GLY A 150 10.03 -0.04 1.34
CA GLY A 150 8.68 0.50 1.49
C GLY A 150 7.65 -0.60 1.81
N GLY A 151 7.73 -1.74 1.14
CA GLY A 151 6.92 -2.93 1.41
C GLY A 151 7.10 -3.49 2.83
N LEU A 152 8.33 -3.49 3.33
CA LEU A 152 8.62 -3.89 4.71
C LEU A 152 7.98 -2.93 5.71
N LEU A 153 8.14 -1.62 5.50
CA LEU A 153 7.60 -0.59 6.40
C LEU A 153 6.07 -0.68 6.49
N ILE A 154 5.37 -0.79 5.36
CA ILE A 154 3.90 -0.94 5.36
C ILE A 154 3.48 -2.29 5.93
N GLY A 155 4.24 -3.36 5.66
CA GLY A 155 3.99 -4.69 6.18
C GLY A 155 4.03 -4.73 7.72
N LEU A 156 5.04 -4.10 8.32
CA LEU A 156 5.15 -3.98 9.78
C LEU A 156 3.95 -3.23 10.38
N GLY A 157 3.57 -2.10 9.77
CA GLY A 157 2.37 -1.36 10.20
C GLY A 157 1.09 -2.19 10.07
N GLY A 158 0.91 -2.89 8.96
CA GLY A 158 -0.25 -3.75 8.69
C GLY A 158 -0.36 -4.93 9.67
N ILE A 159 0.74 -5.61 9.95
CA ILE A 159 0.74 -6.73 10.91
C ILE A 159 0.46 -6.21 12.33
N ALA A 160 1.06 -5.10 12.74
CA ALA A 160 0.78 -4.49 14.04
C ALA A 160 -0.71 -4.15 14.21
N LEU A 161 -1.32 -3.52 13.19
CA LEU A 161 -2.75 -3.21 13.18
C LEU A 161 -3.62 -4.48 13.18
N ALA A 162 -3.22 -5.55 12.49
CA ALA A 162 -3.94 -6.82 12.48
C ALA A 162 -4.00 -7.45 13.90
N PHE A 163 -2.88 -7.46 14.64
CA PHE A 163 -2.86 -7.92 16.03
C PHE A 163 -3.79 -7.08 16.92
N ILE A 164 -3.73 -5.75 16.78
CA ILE A 164 -4.58 -4.83 17.54
C ILE A 164 -6.06 -5.08 17.26
N SER A 165 -6.42 -5.35 16.00
CA SER A 165 -7.82 -5.62 15.59
C SER A 165 -8.45 -6.84 16.25
N VAL A 166 -7.63 -7.76 16.77
CA VAL A 166 -8.07 -8.96 17.50
C VAL A 166 -7.80 -8.87 19.01
N GLY A 167 -7.57 -7.66 19.53
CA GLY A 167 -7.33 -7.42 20.95
C GLY A 167 -5.97 -7.91 21.46
N ARG A 168 -5.00 -8.08 20.56
CA ARG A 168 -3.63 -8.49 20.88
C ARG A 168 -2.65 -7.38 20.51
N GLN A 169 -1.42 -7.46 21.03
CA GLN A 169 -0.31 -6.62 20.57
C GLN A 169 0.79 -7.51 20.00
N LEU A 170 1.47 -7.03 18.97
CA LEU A 170 2.67 -7.67 18.45
C LEU A 170 3.88 -7.05 19.15
N LEU A 171 4.65 -7.82 19.92
CA LEU A 171 5.86 -7.33 20.60
C LEU A 171 5.58 -6.01 21.37
N PHE A 172 6.30 -4.93 21.06
CA PHE A 172 6.14 -3.59 21.65
C PHE A 172 5.18 -2.67 20.88
N PHE A 173 4.56 -3.14 19.80
CA PHE A 173 3.62 -2.37 18.97
C PHE A 173 2.24 -2.27 19.65
N SER A 174 2.18 -1.53 20.77
CA SER A 174 0.92 -1.18 21.43
C SER A 174 0.05 -0.25 20.57
N PRO A 175 -1.27 -0.16 20.80
CA PRO A 175 -2.14 0.77 20.05
C PRO A 175 -1.65 2.22 20.09
N ALA A 176 -1.17 2.68 21.25
CA ALA A 176 -0.62 4.02 21.40
C ALA A 176 0.67 4.22 20.59
N PHE A 177 1.57 3.23 20.60
CA PHE A 177 2.80 3.29 19.83
C PHE A 177 2.53 3.25 18.31
N VAL A 178 1.61 2.39 17.85
CA VAL A 178 1.22 2.33 16.44
C VAL A 178 0.60 3.64 15.98
N ALA A 179 -0.29 4.24 16.78
CA ALA A 179 -0.87 5.54 16.47
C ALA A 179 0.20 6.65 16.38
N LEU A 180 1.20 6.63 17.27
CA LEU A 180 2.32 7.57 17.29
C LEU A 180 3.19 7.48 16.02
N ILE A 181 3.49 6.26 15.55
CA ILE A 181 4.39 6.07 14.41
C ILE A 181 3.68 6.03 13.06
N LEU A 182 2.34 5.99 13.02
CA LEU A 182 1.59 5.78 11.78
C LEU A 182 1.91 6.84 10.72
N THR A 183 1.82 8.12 11.06
CA THR A 183 2.03 9.20 10.07
C THR A 183 3.51 9.32 9.65
N PRO A 184 4.52 9.23 10.54
CA PRO A 184 5.92 9.12 10.11
C PRO A 184 6.19 7.87 9.25
N LEU A 185 5.58 6.74 9.58
CA LEU A 185 5.76 5.48 8.85
C LEU A 185 5.22 5.58 7.42
N LEU A 186 4.05 6.20 7.23
CA LEU A 186 3.48 6.47 5.90
C LEU A 186 4.40 7.37 5.07
N PHE A 187 4.99 8.40 5.69
CA PHE A 187 5.96 9.26 5.02
C PHE A 187 7.20 8.47 4.59
N LEU A 188 7.84 7.72 5.50
CA LEU A 188 9.05 6.95 5.22
C LEU A 188 8.80 5.87 4.16
N MET A 189 7.67 5.17 4.24
CA MET A 189 7.23 4.19 3.24
C MET A 189 7.11 4.82 1.86
N THR A 190 6.41 5.97 1.76
CA THR A 190 6.17 6.64 0.47
C THR A 190 7.47 7.23 -0.10
N GLY A 191 8.35 7.73 0.76
CA GLY A 191 9.70 8.15 0.39
C GLY A 191 10.53 7.00 -0.17
N ALA A 192 10.48 5.82 0.46
CA ALA A 192 11.15 4.62 -0.05
C ALA A 192 10.60 4.21 -1.43
N PHE A 193 9.27 4.25 -1.62
CA PHE A 193 8.68 4.03 -2.95
C PHE A 193 9.17 5.06 -3.98
N ALA A 194 9.19 6.35 -3.63
CA ALA A 194 9.69 7.41 -4.51
C ALA A 194 11.15 7.15 -4.93
N LEU A 195 12.03 6.82 -3.98
CA LEU A 195 13.43 6.49 -4.26
C LEU A 195 13.59 5.24 -5.14
N GLY A 196 12.76 4.23 -4.91
CA GLY A 196 12.80 2.97 -5.64
C GLY A 196 12.32 3.08 -7.08
N PHE A 197 11.29 3.90 -7.33
CA PHE A 197 10.71 4.06 -8.66
C PHE A 197 11.34 5.18 -9.49
N ALA A 198 11.78 6.29 -8.88
CA ALA A 198 12.29 7.47 -9.60
C ALA A 198 13.66 7.25 -10.26
N LYS A 199 14.44 6.25 -9.84
CA LYS A 199 15.74 5.90 -10.46
C LYS A 199 15.60 5.09 -11.77
N LYS A 200 14.42 5.05 -12.37
CA LYS A 200 14.14 4.36 -13.64
C LYS A 200 14.14 5.32 -14.85
N GLY A 201 14.77 6.48 -14.73
CA GLY A 201 14.97 7.46 -15.81
C GLY A 201 16.17 7.13 -16.67
#